data_AF-A0A945CGF4-F1
#
_entry.id   AF-A0A945CGF4-F1
#
_cell.length_a   1.000
_cell.length_b   1.000
_cell.length_c   1.000
_cell.angle_alpha   90.00
_cell.angle_beta   90.00
_cell.angle_gamma   90.00
#
_symmetry.space_group_name_H-M   'P 1'
#
loop_
_entity.id
_entity.type
_entity.pdbx_description
1 polymer ?
#
loop_
_entity_poly.entity_id
_entity_poly.type
_entity_poly.pdbx_seq_one_letter_code
_entity_poly.pdbx_strand_id
1 'polypeptide(L)'
;SFRKVVGRVKRMGAEGVEDGPVRGCLVVRYAWGDSILTLEYSLGAGEAFVKVRGKVDWREQWKLLKLAFPQPLRVEEWTGEVAYGTMVRATNGEEEPIQQWLDLSAGKRGLAVANDGRYSCSAEPGEMRVTILRSPPYAFHNPFKPDDFARHEFTDQGVQRFELALVPHGGDWRESGVIEVARQLNRPPRSLSETFHEGWLPAVAGFVECRGKGVYIGAIKEAEEGGGIVVRAMEWFGKKRKGTFGIPALGREWSAVFRGNEVKSFFVPDDKRKKVREVDMLER
;
A
#
# COMPACT_ATOMS: atom_id res chain seq x y z
N SER A 1 -8.01 13.07 -22.15
CA SER A 1 -8.17 11.63 -21.87
C SER A 1 -6.90 11.11 -21.20
N PHE A 2 -7.01 10.48 -20.02
CA PHE A 2 -5.89 9.88 -19.26
C PHE A 2 -5.23 8.69 -19.97
N ARG A 3 -5.83 8.21 -21.08
CA ARG A 3 -5.25 7.16 -21.95
C ARG A 3 -4.37 7.70 -23.08
N LYS A 4 -4.43 9.00 -23.39
CA LYS A 4 -3.65 9.57 -24.50
C LYS A 4 -2.18 9.67 -24.10
N VAL A 5 -1.40 8.66 -24.46
CA VAL A 5 0.05 8.66 -24.27
C VAL A 5 0.67 9.67 -25.24
N VAL A 6 1.22 10.76 -24.70
CA VAL A 6 1.93 11.79 -25.50
C VAL A 6 3.41 11.47 -25.71
N GLY A 7 3.94 10.49 -24.97
CA GLY A 7 5.26 9.91 -25.17
C GLY A 7 5.72 9.09 -23.97
N ARG A 8 6.98 8.65 -24.02
CA ARG A 8 7.61 7.82 -22.98
C ARG A 8 8.92 8.47 -22.55
N VAL A 9 9.22 8.41 -21.27
CA VAL A 9 10.49 8.90 -20.72
C VAL A 9 11.66 8.15 -21.36
N LYS A 10 12.72 8.86 -21.73
CA LYS A 10 13.91 8.30 -22.38
C LYS A 10 14.90 7.83 -21.33
N ARG A 11 15.32 6.56 -21.37
CA ARG A 11 16.37 6.05 -20.48
C ARG A 11 17.69 6.78 -20.76
N MET A 12 18.27 7.36 -19.72
CA MET A 12 19.58 8.02 -19.77
C MET A 12 20.71 7.04 -19.45
N GLY A 13 20.48 6.15 -18.47
CA GLY A 13 21.49 5.20 -18.02
C GLY A 13 20.98 4.33 -16.87
N ALA A 14 21.76 3.30 -16.54
CA ALA A 14 21.51 2.41 -15.42
C ALA A 14 22.85 2.03 -14.78
N GLU A 15 22.89 1.92 -13.45
CA GLU A 15 24.10 1.63 -12.68
C GLU A 15 23.74 0.77 -11.46
N GLY A 16 24.48 -0.32 -11.25
CA GLY A 16 24.41 -1.08 -10.01
C GLY A 16 25.13 -0.32 -8.90
N VAL A 17 24.42 0.02 -7.83
CA VAL A 17 24.95 0.86 -6.74
C VAL A 17 25.23 0.06 -5.46
N GLU A 18 24.66 -1.13 -5.33
CA GLU A 18 24.92 -2.06 -4.23
C GLU A 18 24.90 -3.51 -4.74
N ASP A 19 25.83 -4.33 -4.25
CA ASP A 19 25.93 -5.77 -4.52
C ASP A 19 26.42 -6.52 -3.26
N GLY A 20 25.68 -6.34 -2.16
CA GLY A 20 26.00 -6.93 -0.87
C GLY A 20 25.20 -8.21 -0.60
N PRO A 21 25.62 -9.04 0.37
CA PRO A 21 24.96 -10.31 0.68
C PRO A 21 23.52 -10.17 1.21
N VAL A 22 23.13 -8.97 1.65
CA VAL A 22 21.80 -8.69 2.20
C VAL A 22 20.89 -8.01 1.17
N ARG A 23 21.45 -7.30 0.19
CA ARG A 23 20.68 -6.49 -0.77
C ARG A 23 21.50 -6.17 -2.02
N GLY A 24 20.87 -6.32 -3.18
CA GLY A 24 21.33 -5.76 -4.44
C GLY A 24 20.50 -4.54 -4.84
N CYS A 25 21.12 -3.56 -5.50
CA CYS A 25 20.47 -2.31 -5.88
C CYS A 25 20.90 -1.81 -7.27
N LEU A 26 19.92 -1.46 -8.10
CA LEU A 26 20.08 -0.89 -9.44
C LEU A 26 19.39 0.46 -9.52
N VAL A 27 20.11 1.51 -9.93
CA VAL A 27 19.55 2.83 -10.19
C VAL A 27 19.41 3.05 -11.69
N VAL A 28 18.23 3.46 -12.14
CA VAL A 28 17.94 3.80 -13.54
C VAL A 28 17.43 5.24 -13.61
N ARG A 29 17.99 6.02 -14.53
CA ARG A 29 17.59 7.42 -14.77
C ARG A 29 16.90 7.57 -16.11
N TYR A 30 15.85 8.38 -16.12
CA TYR A 30 15.08 8.73 -17.31
C TYR A 30 14.89 10.24 -17.40
N ALA A 31 14.78 10.76 -18.62
CA ALA A 31 14.49 12.15 -18.91
C ALA A 31 13.26 12.30 -19.81
N TRP A 32 12.53 13.40 -19.62
CA TRP A 32 11.48 13.85 -20.53
C TRP A 32 11.37 15.37 -20.43
N GLY A 33 11.58 16.08 -21.54
CA GLY A 33 11.64 17.54 -21.51
C GLY A 33 12.67 18.02 -20.49
N ASP A 34 12.22 18.85 -19.56
CA ASP A 34 13.04 19.40 -18.46
C ASP A 34 12.93 18.58 -17.16
N SER A 35 12.28 17.41 -17.24
CA SER A 35 12.00 16.54 -16.08
C SER A 35 12.92 15.33 -16.02
N ILE A 36 13.29 14.94 -14.80
CA ILE A 36 14.14 13.79 -14.52
C ILE A 36 13.42 12.82 -13.58
N LEU A 37 13.38 11.55 -13.94
CA LEU A 37 12.91 10.45 -13.09
C LEU A 37 14.08 9.53 -12.77
N THR A 38 14.33 9.31 -11.49
CA THR A 38 15.27 8.31 -10.99
C THR A 38 14.50 7.21 -10.29
N LEU A 39 14.69 5.96 -10.71
CA LEU A 39 14.12 4.77 -10.08
C LEU A 39 15.25 3.92 -9.53
N GLU A 40 15.18 3.64 -8.23
CA GLU A 40 16.07 2.71 -7.54
C GLU A 40 15.30 1.40 -7.31
N TYR A 41 15.80 0.31 -7.89
CA TYR A 41 15.26 -1.03 -7.75
C TYR A 41 16.14 -1.80 -6.77
N SER A 42 15.57 -2.30 -5.69
CA SER A 42 16.29 -3.10 -4.70
C SER A 42 15.60 -4.42 -4.45
N LEU A 43 16.42 -5.44 -4.19
CA LEU A 43 15.98 -6.79 -3.83
C LEU A 43 16.79 -7.26 -2.63
N GLY A 44 16.12 -7.44 -1.50
CA GLY A 44 16.71 -7.99 -0.28
C GLY A 44 16.85 -9.51 -0.34
N ALA A 45 17.81 -10.05 0.40
CA ALA A 45 17.98 -11.49 0.57
C ALA A 45 16.73 -12.11 1.21
N GLY A 46 16.12 -13.07 0.51
CA GLY A 46 14.89 -13.74 0.97
C GLY A 46 13.59 -12.95 0.73
N GLU A 47 13.65 -11.75 0.17
CA GLU A 47 12.45 -11.01 -0.22
C GLU A 47 11.85 -11.58 -1.51
N ALA A 48 10.53 -11.71 -1.55
CA ALA A 48 9.79 -12.17 -2.74
C ALA A 48 9.25 -11.02 -3.59
N PHE A 49 9.72 -9.79 -3.35
CA PHE A 49 9.29 -8.59 -4.05
C PHE A 49 10.47 -7.68 -4.39
N VAL A 50 10.34 -6.88 -5.44
CA VAL A 50 11.31 -5.83 -5.79
C VAL A 50 10.79 -4.51 -5.26
N LYS A 51 11.55 -3.85 -4.41
CA LYS A 51 11.24 -2.49 -3.94
C LYS A 51 11.70 -1.46 -4.96
N VAL A 52 10.82 -0.53 -5.31
CA VAL A 52 11.08 0.56 -6.25
C VAL A 52 10.96 1.89 -5.53
N ARG A 53 12.07 2.63 -5.41
CA ARG A 53 12.05 4.00 -4.89
C ARG A 53 12.18 4.98 -6.03
N GLY A 54 11.18 5.83 -6.18
CA GLY A 54 11.14 6.86 -7.20
C GLY A 54 11.48 8.23 -6.64
N LYS A 55 12.31 8.97 -7.38
CA LYS A 55 12.49 10.41 -7.22
C LYS A 55 12.26 11.06 -8.58
N VAL A 56 11.27 11.95 -8.66
CA VAL A 56 10.97 12.71 -9.87
C VAL A 56 11.17 14.19 -9.58
N ASP A 57 11.94 14.89 -10.42
CA ASP A 57 11.90 16.35 -10.53
C ASP A 57 11.04 16.68 -11.74
N TRP A 58 9.82 17.14 -11.49
CA TRP A 58 8.78 17.33 -12.51
C TRP A 58 8.65 18.80 -12.89
N ARG A 59 8.89 19.10 -14.17
CA ARG A 59 8.83 20.45 -14.76
C ARG A 59 7.81 20.57 -15.88
N GLU A 60 7.10 19.49 -16.18
CA GLU A 60 6.10 19.50 -17.25
C GLU A 60 4.73 19.95 -16.79
N GLN A 61 4.14 20.88 -17.51
CA GLN A 61 2.77 21.33 -17.30
C GLN A 61 1.79 20.55 -18.20
N TRP A 62 0.54 20.42 -17.75
CA TRP A 62 -0.54 19.72 -18.47
C TRP A 62 -0.27 18.25 -18.78
N LYS A 63 0.60 17.61 -18.00
CA LYS A 63 0.99 16.22 -18.18
C LYS A 63 0.73 15.41 -16.91
N LEU A 64 0.49 14.12 -17.14
CA LEU A 64 0.28 13.10 -16.11
C LEU A 64 1.37 12.04 -16.31
N LEU A 65 2.08 11.70 -15.24
CA LEU A 65 3.11 10.65 -15.26
C LEU A 65 2.53 9.35 -14.68
N LYS A 66 2.61 8.27 -15.43
CA LYS A 66 2.30 6.91 -14.95
C LYS A 66 3.52 6.01 -15.05
N LEU A 67 3.67 5.09 -14.10
CA LEU A 67 4.49 3.90 -14.29
C LEU A 67 3.60 2.77 -14.80
N ALA A 68 4.03 2.15 -15.90
CA ALA A 68 3.30 1.07 -16.55
C ALA A 68 4.03 -0.26 -16.32
N PHE A 69 3.25 -1.30 -16.02
CA PHE A 69 3.69 -2.65 -15.73
C PHE A 69 3.02 -3.61 -16.73
N PRO A 70 3.55 -3.68 -17.96
CA PRO A 70 3.04 -4.60 -18.97
C PRO A 70 3.34 -6.04 -18.55
N GLN A 71 2.43 -6.94 -18.86
CA GLN A 71 2.53 -8.36 -18.52
C GLN A 71 1.99 -9.24 -19.65
N PRO A 72 2.50 -10.48 -19.79
CA PRO A 72 2.05 -11.39 -20.83
C PRO A 72 0.63 -11.93 -20.62
N LEU A 73 0.06 -11.72 -19.43
CA LEU A 73 -1.31 -12.11 -19.09
C LEU A 73 -2.31 -11.15 -19.74
N ARG A 74 -3.44 -11.69 -20.20
CA ARG A 74 -4.60 -10.88 -20.60
C ARG A 74 -5.81 -11.31 -19.80
N VAL A 75 -6.31 -10.45 -18.93
CA VAL A 75 -7.47 -10.70 -18.06
C VAL A 75 -8.52 -9.61 -18.25
N GLU A 76 -9.76 -9.89 -17.87
CA GLU A 76 -10.86 -8.93 -17.99
C GLU A 76 -11.10 -8.15 -16.68
N GLU A 77 -10.49 -8.61 -15.59
CA GLU A 77 -10.68 -8.07 -14.25
C GLU A 77 -9.35 -7.94 -13.49
N TRP A 78 -9.29 -6.97 -12.58
CA TRP A 78 -8.20 -6.78 -11.64
C TRP A 78 -8.78 -6.54 -10.24
N THR A 79 -8.01 -6.80 -9.19
CA THR A 79 -8.44 -6.57 -7.80
C THR A 79 -7.61 -5.47 -7.16
N GLY A 80 -8.26 -4.50 -6.53
CA GLY A 80 -7.60 -3.42 -5.79
C GLY A 80 -8.05 -3.34 -4.35
N GLU A 81 -7.20 -2.77 -3.50
CA GLU A 81 -7.57 -2.46 -2.13
C GLU A 81 -8.56 -1.28 -2.07
N VAL A 82 -9.59 -1.44 -1.25
CA VAL A 82 -10.49 -0.38 -0.80
C VAL A 82 -10.49 -0.33 0.73
N ALA A 83 -11.17 0.65 1.32
CA ALA A 83 -11.25 0.75 2.77
C ALA A 83 -11.77 -0.56 3.39
N TYR A 84 -10.95 -1.18 4.24
CA TYR A 84 -11.25 -2.43 4.96
C TYR A 84 -11.58 -3.65 4.07
N GLY A 85 -11.15 -3.66 2.81
CA GLY A 85 -11.41 -4.80 1.92
C GLY A 85 -10.82 -4.66 0.53
N THR A 86 -11.45 -5.32 -0.43
CA THR A 86 -11.01 -5.34 -1.83
C THR A 86 -12.19 -5.16 -2.77
N MET A 87 -11.92 -4.65 -3.96
CA MET A 87 -12.91 -4.57 -5.03
C MET A 87 -12.35 -5.11 -6.33
N VAL A 88 -13.16 -5.90 -7.02
CA VAL A 88 -12.89 -6.39 -8.37
C VAL A 88 -13.43 -5.37 -9.37
N ARG A 89 -12.63 -5.03 -10.37
CA ARG A 89 -12.96 -4.03 -11.39
C ARG A 89 -12.56 -4.55 -12.77
N ALA A 90 -13.28 -4.11 -13.79
CA ALA A 90 -12.96 -4.46 -15.17
C ALA A 90 -11.64 -3.79 -15.63
N THR A 91 -10.89 -4.45 -16.51
CA THR A 91 -9.71 -3.90 -17.19
C THR A 91 -10.13 -3.04 -18.39
N ASN A 92 -10.92 -2.01 -18.16
CA ASN A 92 -11.44 -1.10 -19.20
C ASN A 92 -10.52 0.11 -19.47
N GLY A 93 -9.37 0.17 -18.79
CA GLY A 93 -8.39 1.25 -18.90
C GLY A 93 -8.80 2.56 -18.24
N GLU A 94 -9.96 2.63 -17.58
CA GLU A 94 -10.41 3.81 -16.85
C GLU A 94 -9.52 4.07 -15.62
N GLU A 95 -9.47 5.32 -15.17
CA GLU A 95 -8.76 5.71 -13.96
C GLU A 95 -9.62 5.38 -12.73
N GLU A 96 -9.06 4.64 -11.78
CA GLU A 96 -9.80 4.11 -10.64
C GLU A 96 -9.03 4.37 -9.34
N PRO A 97 -9.75 4.66 -8.24
CA PRO A 97 -9.12 4.81 -6.94
C PRO A 97 -8.69 3.46 -6.39
N ILE A 98 -7.51 3.45 -5.76
CA ILE A 98 -6.95 2.34 -4.99
C ILE A 98 -6.46 2.85 -3.65
N GLN A 99 -6.31 1.96 -2.66
CA GLN A 99 -5.59 2.25 -1.42
C GLN A 99 -4.12 1.83 -1.57
N GLN A 100 -3.65 0.80 -0.86
CA GLN A 100 -2.22 0.52 -0.75
C GLN A 100 -1.73 -0.48 -1.80
N TRP A 101 -2.60 -1.18 -2.53
CA TRP A 101 -2.19 -2.12 -3.58
C TRP A 101 -3.24 -2.39 -4.65
N LEU A 102 -2.78 -2.95 -5.77
CA LEU A 102 -3.57 -3.56 -6.84
C LEU A 102 -2.91 -4.85 -7.33
N ASP A 103 -3.72 -5.77 -7.87
CA ASP A 103 -3.31 -7.05 -8.41
C ASP A 103 -3.98 -7.32 -9.75
N LEU A 104 -3.19 -7.85 -10.69
CA LEU A 104 -3.67 -8.42 -11.94
C LEU A 104 -3.03 -9.80 -12.09
N SER A 105 -3.88 -10.82 -12.03
CA SER A 105 -3.46 -12.21 -11.94
C SER A 105 -4.41 -13.14 -12.71
N ALA A 106 -3.86 -14.25 -13.20
CA ALA A 106 -4.60 -15.30 -13.88
C ALA A 106 -4.00 -16.67 -13.56
N GLY A 107 -4.81 -17.55 -12.97
CA GLY A 107 -4.40 -18.92 -12.66
C GLY A 107 -3.21 -18.97 -11.70
N LYS A 108 -2.02 -19.28 -12.22
CA LYS A 108 -0.78 -19.43 -11.44
C LYS A 108 0.25 -18.33 -11.69
N ARG A 109 -0.15 -17.20 -12.28
CA ARG A 109 0.75 -16.08 -12.58
C ARG A 109 0.02 -14.79 -12.23
N GLY A 110 0.72 -13.91 -11.54
CA GLY A 110 0.21 -12.58 -11.25
C GLY A 110 1.34 -11.62 -10.92
N LEU A 111 1.02 -10.34 -11.05
CA LEU A 111 1.83 -9.27 -10.54
C LEU A 111 0.92 -8.39 -9.70
N ALA A 112 1.27 -8.23 -8.43
CA ALA A 112 0.67 -7.23 -7.58
C ALA A 112 1.65 -6.07 -7.38
N VAL A 113 1.11 -4.87 -7.21
CA VAL A 113 1.88 -3.65 -6.96
C VAL A 113 1.38 -3.01 -5.68
N ALA A 114 2.23 -2.88 -4.68
CA ALA A 114 1.96 -2.10 -3.48
C ALA A 114 2.55 -0.68 -3.62
N ASN A 115 1.95 0.30 -2.95
CA ASN A 115 2.36 1.71 -2.97
C ASN A 115 2.28 2.35 -1.58
N ASP A 116 2.97 3.48 -1.39
CA ASP A 116 3.05 4.24 -0.13
C ASP A 116 2.20 5.54 -0.10
N GLY A 117 1.33 5.74 -1.09
CA GLY A 117 0.54 6.98 -1.19
C GLY A 117 0.10 7.36 -2.62
N ARG A 118 0.07 6.41 -3.55
CA ARG A 118 -0.41 6.57 -4.93
C ARG A 118 -1.79 5.95 -5.08
N TYR A 119 -2.82 6.77 -4.93
CA TYR A 119 -4.22 6.35 -4.82
C TYR A 119 -4.96 6.21 -6.15
N SER A 120 -4.26 6.20 -7.28
CA SER A 120 -4.88 6.21 -8.59
C SER A 120 -4.16 5.26 -9.55
N CYS A 121 -4.91 4.40 -10.22
CA CYS A 121 -4.38 3.47 -11.19
C CYS A 121 -5.31 3.31 -12.39
N SER A 122 -4.83 2.60 -13.40
CA SER A 122 -5.66 2.14 -14.52
C SER A 122 -5.15 0.79 -14.99
N ALA A 123 -6.05 -0.13 -15.36
CA ALA A 123 -5.67 -1.44 -15.89
C ALA A 123 -6.37 -1.73 -17.22
N GLU A 124 -5.60 -2.23 -18.17
CA GLU A 124 -6.04 -2.82 -19.44
C GLU A 124 -5.68 -4.32 -19.39
N PRO A 125 -6.23 -5.18 -20.27
CA PRO A 125 -6.15 -6.62 -20.08
C PRO A 125 -4.75 -7.18 -19.79
N GLY A 126 -3.69 -6.60 -20.35
CA GLY A 126 -2.30 -7.02 -20.10
C GLY A 126 -1.36 -5.94 -19.58
N GLU A 127 -1.90 -4.90 -18.94
CA GLU A 127 -1.06 -3.85 -18.36
C GLU A 127 -1.76 -3.17 -17.20
N MET A 128 -1.04 -3.03 -16.09
CA MET A 128 -1.44 -2.12 -15.01
C MET A 128 -0.61 -0.85 -15.06
N ARG A 129 -1.19 0.27 -14.66
CA ARG A 129 -0.48 1.54 -14.51
C ARG A 129 -0.80 2.17 -13.17
N VAL A 130 0.23 2.66 -12.48
CA VAL A 130 0.08 3.49 -11.28
C VAL A 130 0.35 4.94 -11.66
N THR A 131 -0.58 5.84 -11.33
CA THR A 131 -0.42 7.27 -11.55
C THR A 131 0.48 7.84 -10.45
N ILE A 132 1.60 8.43 -10.86
CA ILE A 132 2.61 8.99 -9.94
C ILE A 132 2.25 10.42 -9.57
N LEU A 133 1.96 11.24 -10.57
CA LEU A 133 1.64 12.64 -10.40
C LEU A 133 0.78 13.16 -11.54
N ARG A 134 0.12 14.29 -11.33
CA ARG A 134 -0.70 14.97 -12.31
C ARG A 134 -0.54 16.47 -12.15
N SER A 135 -0.10 17.15 -13.20
CA SER A 135 0.17 18.60 -13.17
C SER A 135 -0.78 19.43 -14.03
N PRO A 136 -2.09 19.52 -13.69
CA PRO A 136 -2.98 20.54 -14.21
C PRO A 136 -2.69 21.91 -13.54
N PRO A 137 -3.28 23.00 -14.05
CA PRO A 137 -3.40 24.22 -13.28
C PRO A 137 -4.13 23.97 -11.96
N TYR A 138 -3.71 24.68 -10.92
CA TYR A 138 -4.37 24.70 -9.64
C TYR A 138 -5.84 25.13 -9.79
N ALA A 139 -6.73 24.47 -9.03
CA ALA A 139 -8.18 24.67 -9.07
C ALA A 139 -8.83 24.53 -10.48
N PHE A 140 -8.16 23.86 -11.41
CA PHE A 140 -8.72 23.61 -12.73
C PHE A 140 -9.90 22.62 -12.67
N HIS A 141 -11.04 23.02 -13.22
CA HIS A 141 -12.19 22.15 -13.41
C HIS A 141 -12.76 22.35 -14.83
N ASN A 142 -13.26 21.28 -15.45
CA ASN A 142 -14.03 21.39 -16.67
C ASN A 142 -15.44 21.94 -16.31
N PRO A 143 -16.01 22.95 -17.00
CA PRO A 143 -15.68 23.47 -18.33
C PRO A 143 -14.77 24.70 -18.38
N PHE A 144 -14.15 25.10 -17.28
CA PHE A 144 -13.28 26.28 -17.27
C PHE A 144 -12.18 26.14 -18.32
N LYS A 145 -12.03 27.16 -19.17
CA LYS A 145 -10.92 27.23 -20.13
C LYS A 145 -9.80 28.04 -19.47
N PRO A 146 -8.58 27.49 -19.39
CA PRO A 146 -7.42 28.26 -18.91
C PRO A 146 -7.28 29.51 -19.78
N ASP A 147 -7.12 30.67 -19.16
CA ASP A 147 -6.81 31.91 -19.87
C ASP A 147 -5.32 31.93 -20.22
N ASP A 148 -4.99 31.90 -21.51
CA ASP A 148 -3.59 31.86 -21.98
C ASP A 148 -2.75 33.05 -21.49
N PHE A 149 -3.38 34.16 -21.05
CA PHE A 149 -2.71 35.32 -20.46
C PHE A 149 -2.64 35.29 -18.93
N ALA A 150 -3.42 34.43 -18.27
CA ALA A 150 -3.40 34.30 -16.82
C ALA A 150 -2.17 33.51 -16.36
N ARG A 151 -1.52 33.99 -15.30
CA ARG A 151 -0.49 33.21 -14.60
C ARG A 151 -1.18 32.06 -13.86
N HIS A 152 -1.03 30.86 -14.41
CA HIS A 152 -1.49 29.64 -13.76
C HIS A 152 -0.38 29.07 -12.87
N GLU A 153 -0.71 28.79 -11.62
CA GLU A 153 0.09 27.90 -10.80
C GLU A 153 -0.25 26.46 -11.16
N PHE A 154 0.77 25.60 -11.27
CA PHE A 154 0.58 24.19 -11.63
C PHE A 154 0.87 23.31 -10.42
N THR A 155 0.01 22.32 -10.19
CA THR A 155 0.23 21.37 -9.10
C THR A 155 1.33 20.38 -9.45
N ASP A 156 1.86 19.66 -8.46
CA ASP A 156 2.81 18.57 -8.64
C ASP A 156 4.12 18.95 -9.39
N GLN A 157 4.49 20.24 -9.40
CA GLN A 157 5.78 20.71 -9.90
C GLN A 157 6.90 20.49 -8.87
N GLY A 158 8.12 20.28 -9.35
CA GLY A 158 9.32 20.09 -8.53
C GLY A 158 9.57 18.65 -8.07
N VAL A 159 10.32 18.50 -6.97
CA VAL A 159 10.82 17.19 -6.51
C VAL A 159 9.78 16.45 -5.68
N GLN A 160 9.45 15.23 -6.11
CA GLN A 160 8.60 14.29 -5.38
C GLN A 160 9.29 12.94 -5.20
N ARG A 161 8.89 12.22 -4.16
CA ARG A 161 9.35 10.85 -3.88
C ARG A 161 8.17 9.91 -3.73
N PHE A 162 8.38 8.64 -4.04
CA PHE A 162 7.40 7.58 -3.85
C PHE A 162 8.09 6.23 -3.70
N GLU A 163 7.41 5.28 -3.08
CA GLU A 163 7.85 3.91 -3.00
C GLU A 163 6.75 2.97 -3.52
N LEU A 164 7.15 2.01 -4.35
CA LEU A 164 6.32 0.89 -4.77
C LEU A 164 7.01 -0.43 -4.40
N ALA A 165 6.25 -1.50 -4.34
CA ALA A 165 6.79 -2.86 -4.32
C ALA A 165 6.13 -3.70 -5.41
N LEU A 166 6.94 -4.34 -6.25
CA LEU A 166 6.51 -5.26 -7.29
C LEU A 166 6.54 -6.67 -6.73
N VAL A 167 5.37 -7.28 -6.59
CA VAL A 167 5.18 -8.59 -5.94
C VAL A 167 4.76 -9.58 -7.02
N PRO A 168 5.71 -10.22 -7.73
CA PRO A 168 5.38 -11.34 -8.61
C PRO A 168 4.92 -12.53 -7.77
N HIS A 169 3.87 -13.23 -8.21
CA HIS A 169 3.35 -14.36 -7.44
C HIS A 169 2.68 -15.42 -8.31
N GLY A 170 2.46 -16.58 -7.70
CA GLY A 170 1.49 -17.56 -8.15
C GLY A 170 0.13 -17.34 -7.48
N GLY A 171 -0.93 -17.87 -8.07
CA GLY A 171 -2.28 -17.75 -7.54
C GLY A 171 -2.87 -16.35 -7.72
N ASP A 172 -3.81 -16.00 -6.83
CA ASP A 172 -4.43 -14.68 -6.75
C ASP A 172 -3.74 -13.80 -5.68
N TRP A 173 -4.21 -12.56 -5.53
CA TRP A 173 -3.74 -11.62 -4.50
C TRP A 173 -3.81 -12.14 -3.05
N ARG A 174 -4.61 -13.17 -2.74
CA ARG A 174 -4.69 -13.76 -1.38
C ARG A 174 -3.48 -14.64 -1.07
N GLU A 175 -2.76 -15.05 -2.11
CA GLU A 175 -1.58 -15.90 -2.05
C GLU A 175 -0.29 -15.13 -2.38
N SER A 176 -0.41 -13.89 -2.88
CA SER A 176 0.73 -13.08 -3.30
C SER A 176 1.59 -12.52 -2.18
N GLY A 177 1.02 -12.36 -0.98
CA GLY A 177 1.66 -11.61 0.12
C GLY A 177 1.63 -10.09 -0.06
N VAL A 178 0.92 -9.57 -1.07
CA VAL A 178 0.87 -8.12 -1.35
C VAL A 178 0.29 -7.32 -0.19
N ILE A 179 -0.65 -7.87 0.57
CA ILE A 179 -1.27 -7.18 1.70
C ILE A 179 -0.22 -6.95 2.79
N GLU A 180 0.58 -7.96 3.12
CA GLU A 180 1.67 -7.85 4.09
C GLU A 180 2.74 -6.88 3.62
N VAL A 181 3.14 -6.96 2.35
CA VAL A 181 4.11 -6.03 1.74
C VAL A 181 3.60 -4.59 1.78
N ALA A 182 2.35 -4.35 1.38
CA ALA A 182 1.73 -3.03 1.41
C ALA A 182 1.65 -2.47 2.85
N ARG A 183 1.32 -3.31 3.82
CA ARG A 183 1.29 -2.93 5.23
C ARG A 183 2.67 -2.58 5.77
N GLN A 184 3.72 -3.35 5.43
CA GLN A 184 5.10 -3.06 5.83
C GLN A 184 5.61 -1.77 5.18
N LEU A 185 5.30 -1.56 3.90
CA LEU A 185 5.66 -0.35 3.16
C LEU A 185 5.06 0.90 3.81
N ASN A 186 3.80 0.84 4.22
CA ASN A 186 3.07 1.97 4.83
C ASN A 186 3.23 2.07 6.35
N ARG A 187 3.87 1.09 7.00
CA ARG A 187 4.12 1.06 8.45
C ARG A 187 5.57 0.60 8.71
N PRO A 188 6.57 1.37 8.27
CA PRO A 188 7.96 0.98 8.45
C PRO A 188 8.30 0.89 9.95
N PRO A 189 9.19 -0.04 10.34
CA PRO A 189 9.66 -0.13 11.71
C PRO A 189 10.32 1.20 12.11
N ARG A 190 10.05 1.65 13.34
CA ARG A 190 10.69 2.82 13.92
C ARG A 190 11.80 2.34 14.85
N SER A 191 13.01 2.83 14.64
CA SER A 191 14.08 2.69 15.60
C SER A 191 14.07 3.89 16.55
N LEU A 192 14.19 3.60 17.85
CA LEU A 192 14.49 4.59 18.88
C LEU A 192 15.83 4.20 19.47
N SER A 193 16.77 5.14 19.49
CA SER A 193 18.03 4.94 20.22
C SER A 193 17.79 5.28 21.68
N GLU A 194 18.17 4.38 22.57
CA GLU A 194 18.02 4.52 24.02
C GLU A 194 19.35 4.24 24.70
N THR A 195 19.51 4.77 25.90
CA THR A 195 20.67 4.59 26.77
C THR A 195 20.51 3.36 27.68
N PHE A 196 21.60 2.90 28.30
CA PHE A 196 21.55 1.75 29.20
C PHE A 196 20.88 2.14 30.52
N HIS A 197 19.75 1.52 30.83
CA HIS A 197 19.07 1.69 32.11
C HIS A 197 18.34 0.40 32.49
N GLU A 198 18.05 0.24 33.79
CA GLU A 198 17.13 -0.82 34.22
C GLU A 198 15.71 -0.49 33.78
N GLY A 199 14.92 -1.54 33.53
CA GLY A 199 13.53 -1.44 33.11
C GLY A 199 12.75 -2.67 33.55
N TRP A 200 11.46 -2.49 33.77
CA TRP A 200 10.54 -3.54 34.20
C TRP A 200 9.95 -4.34 33.03
N LEU A 201 10.18 -3.88 31.79
CA LEU A 201 9.84 -4.61 30.57
C LEU A 201 11.04 -5.43 30.07
N PRO A 202 10.80 -6.62 29.48
CA PRO A 202 11.88 -7.41 28.89
C PRO A 202 12.43 -6.74 27.62
N ALA A 203 13.69 -7.06 27.30
CA ALA A 203 14.38 -6.53 26.12
C ALA A 203 13.70 -6.90 24.79
N VAL A 204 12.96 -8.00 24.75
CA VAL A 204 12.17 -8.45 23.60
C VAL A 204 10.76 -8.80 24.07
N ALA A 205 9.76 -8.15 23.50
CA ALA A 205 8.35 -8.39 23.82
C ALA A 205 7.47 -8.21 22.57
N GLY A 206 6.39 -8.98 22.51
CA GLY A 206 5.26 -8.72 21.61
C GLY A 206 4.12 -8.07 22.37
N PHE A 207 3.53 -7.01 21.82
CA PHE A 207 2.39 -6.36 22.45
C PHE A 207 1.07 -7.06 22.10
N VAL A 208 0.77 -7.22 20.81
CA VAL A 208 -0.44 -7.89 20.33
C VAL A 208 -0.09 -8.94 19.28
N GLU A 209 -0.77 -10.08 19.35
CA GLU A 209 -0.73 -11.17 18.39
C GLU A 209 -2.06 -11.28 17.64
N CYS A 210 -1.98 -11.54 16.33
CA CYS A 210 -3.13 -11.88 15.49
C CYS A 210 -2.76 -13.11 14.67
N ARG A 211 -3.49 -14.20 14.91
CA ARG A 211 -3.32 -15.47 14.21
C ARG A 211 -4.56 -15.74 13.35
N GLY A 212 -4.34 -16.25 12.15
CA GLY A 212 -5.39 -16.54 11.17
C GLY A 212 -5.15 -15.77 9.86
N LYS A 213 -4.67 -16.47 8.83
CA LYS A 213 -4.39 -15.89 7.51
C LYS A 213 -5.62 -15.15 6.98
N GLY A 214 -5.48 -13.90 6.56
CA GLY A 214 -6.57 -13.08 6.03
C GLY A 214 -7.34 -12.26 7.08
N VAL A 215 -7.01 -12.39 8.37
CA VAL A 215 -7.51 -11.51 9.43
C VAL A 215 -6.38 -10.61 9.89
N TYR A 216 -6.64 -9.30 9.93
CA TYR A 216 -5.62 -8.30 10.29
C TYR A 216 -6.14 -7.38 11.37
N ILE A 217 -5.22 -6.86 12.19
CA ILE A 217 -5.52 -5.77 13.11
C ILE A 217 -5.39 -4.45 12.36
N GLY A 218 -6.45 -3.65 12.42
CA GLY A 218 -6.51 -2.32 11.84
C GLY A 218 -6.14 -1.22 12.82
N ALA A 219 -6.58 -1.36 14.07
CA ALA A 219 -6.33 -0.37 15.11
C ALA A 219 -6.27 -1.02 16.49
N ILE A 220 -5.47 -0.42 17.37
CA ILE A 220 -5.43 -0.68 18.81
C ILE A 220 -5.42 0.71 19.45
N LYS A 221 -6.32 0.96 20.40
CA LYS A 221 -6.35 2.20 21.17
C LYS A 221 -6.89 1.95 22.58
N GLU A 222 -6.69 2.91 23.48
CA GLU A 222 -7.42 2.94 24.76
C GLU A 222 -8.92 3.14 24.51
N ALA A 223 -9.76 2.54 25.34
CA ALA A 223 -11.21 2.77 25.27
C ALA A 223 -11.56 4.21 25.65
N GLU A 224 -12.61 4.77 25.02
CA GLU A 224 -13.06 6.15 25.23
C GLU A 224 -13.45 6.41 26.70
N GLU A 225 -14.09 5.44 27.35
CA GLU A 225 -14.45 5.51 28.78
C GLU A 225 -13.35 4.93 29.71
N GLY A 226 -12.19 4.58 29.16
CA GLY A 226 -11.09 3.96 29.89
C GLY A 226 -11.34 2.50 30.32
N GLY A 227 -10.51 2.00 31.25
CA GLY A 227 -10.66 0.67 31.84
C GLY A 227 -10.38 -0.52 30.91
N GLY A 228 -9.70 -0.27 29.80
CA GLY A 228 -9.26 -1.28 28.86
C GLY A 228 -8.85 -0.68 27.52
N ILE A 229 -8.63 -1.57 26.55
CA ILE A 229 -8.26 -1.21 25.19
C ILE A 229 -9.27 -1.76 24.18
N VAL A 230 -9.38 -1.08 23.05
CA VAL A 230 -10.17 -1.53 21.90
C VAL A 230 -9.23 -2.01 20.81
N VAL A 231 -9.46 -3.26 20.38
CA VAL A 231 -8.76 -3.87 19.24
C VAL A 231 -9.74 -4.02 18.09
N ARG A 232 -9.46 -3.35 16.98
CA ARG A 232 -10.24 -3.48 15.73
C ARG A 232 -9.52 -4.38 14.76
N ALA A 233 -10.23 -5.39 14.27
CA ALA A 233 -9.73 -6.33 13.29
C ALA A 233 -10.69 -6.45 12.11
N MET A 234 -10.15 -6.82 10.95
CA MET A 234 -10.90 -6.99 9.71
C MET A 234 -10.51 -8.29 8.99
N GLU A 235 -11.47 -8.91 8.33
CA GLU A 235 -11.24 -9.98 7.36
C GLU A 235 -11.04 -9.37 5.96
N TRP A 236 -9.94 -9.68 5.29
CA TRP A 236 -9.57 -9.01 4.04
C TRP A 236 -9.80 -9.87 2.79
N PHE A 237 -9.97 -11.19 2.91
CA PHE A 237 -10.00 -12.09 1.75
C PHE A 237 -11.40 -12.25 1.17
N GLY A 238 -12.42 -11.63 1.76
CA GLY A 238 -13.82 -11.76 1.35
C GLY A 238 -14.39 -13.15 1.65
N LYS A 239 -13.81 -13.89 2.61
CA LYS A 239 -14.23 -15.26 2.96
C LYS A 239 -14.42 -15.39 4.47
N LYS A 240 -15.28 -16.33 4.89
CA LYS A 240 -15.44 -16.62 6.32
C LYS A 240 -14.11 -17.11 6.91
N ARG A 241 -13.62 -16.47 7.97
CA ARG A 241 -12.34 -16.82 8.62
C ARG A 241 -12.43 -16.71 10.14
N LYS A 242 -11.56 -17.46 10.83
CA LYS A 242 -11.38 -17.35 12.28
C LYS A 242 -10.07 -16.61 12.54
N GLY A 243 -10.16 -15.56 13.36
CA GLY A 243 -9.01 -14.89 13.95
C GLY A 243 -8.87 -15.26 15.42
N THR A 244 -7.64 -15.47 15.86
CA THR A 244 -7.28 -15.62 17.28
C THR A 244 -6.35 -14.48 17.65
N PHE A 245 -6.69 -13.77 18.72
CA PHE A 245 -6.02 -12.56 19.14
C PHE A 245 -5.46 -12.75 20.54
N GLY A 246 -4.25 -12.25 20.77
CA GLY A 246 -3.59 -12.33 22.07
C GLY A 246 -2.96 -10.99 22.44
N ILE A 247 -2.96 -10.67 23.73
CA ILE A 247 -2.17 -9.58 24.31
C ILE A 247 -1.35 -10.20 25.44
N PRO A 248 -0.18 -10.79 25.13
CA PRO A 248 0.59 -11.58 26.10
C PRO A 248 0.93 -10.79 27.37
N ALA A 249 1.30 -9.52 27.22
CA ALA A 249 1.60 -8.62 28.34
C ALA A 249 0.42 -8.47 29.33
N LEU A 250 -0.82 -8.60 28.85
CA LEU A 250 -2.02 -8.53 29.68
C LEU A 250 -2.57 -9.93 30.05
N GLY A 251 -2.00 -11.01 29.53
CA GLY A 251 -2.52 -12.37 29.68
C GLY A 251 -3.95 -12.52 29.13
N ARG A 252 -4.23 -11.87 27.99
CA ARG A 252 -5.55 -11.87 27.34
C ARG A 252 -5.48 -12.66 26.04
N GLU A 253 -6.45 -13.53 25.80
CA GLU A 253 -6.62 -14.24 24.54
C GLU A 253 -8.10 -14.41 24.23
N TRP A 254 -8.48 -14.25 22.95
CA TRP A 254 -9.83 -14.53 22.48
C TRP A 254 -9.81 -14.93 21.01
N SER A 255 -10.94 -15.45 20.51
CA SER A 255 -11.10 -15.76 19.09
C SER A 255 -12.45 -15.23 18.60
N ALA A 256 -12.49 -14.84 17.33
CA ALA A 256 -13.71 -14.43 16.67
C ALA A 256 -13.78 -15.00 15.26
N VAL A 257 -15.00 -15.27 14.81
CA VAL A 257 -15.29 -15.65 13.43
C VAL A 257 -15.79 -14.39 12.70
N PHE A 258 -15.22 -14.17 11.52
CA PHE A 258 -15.53 -13.07 10.63
C PHE A 258 -16.24 -13.61 9.38
N ARG A 259 -17.26 -12.90 8.92
CA ARG A 259 -17.78 -12.99 7.55
C ARG A 259 -16.79 -12.33 6.57
N GLY A 260 -16.99 -12.56 5.28
CA GLY A 260 -16.15 -11.94 4.26
C GLY A 260 -16.21 -10.41 4.34
N ASN A 261 -15.05 -9.75 4.36
CA ASN A 261 -14.92 -8.29 4.49
C ASN A 261 -15.52 -7.69 5.78
N GLU A 262 -15.71 -8.50 6.82
CA GLU A 262 -16.28 -8.03 8.09
C GLU A 262 -15.23 -7.32 8.94
N VAL A 263 -15.64 -6.20 9.56
CA VAL A 263 -14.86 -5.47 10.56
C VAL A 263 -15.48 -5.68 11.93
N LYS A 264 -14.67 -6.02 12.92
CA LYS A 264 -15.10 -6.18 14.32
C LYS A 264 -14.21 -5.39 15.25
N SER A 265 -14.80 -4.83 16.30
CA SER A 265 -14.08 -4.18 17.38
C SER A 265 -14.29 -4.97 18.66
N PHE A 266 -13.22 -5.15 19.44
CA PHE A 266 -13.25 -5.89 20.70
C PHE A 266 -12.78 -4.99 21.82
N PHE A 267 -13.62 -4.79 22.83
CA PHE A 267 -13.21 -4.19 24.08
C PHE A 267 -12.54 -5.26 24.96
N VAL A 268 -11.30 -5.01 25.34
CA VAL A 268 -10.46 -5.84 26.19
C VAL A 268 -10.28 -5.11 27.54
N PRO A 269 -11.07 -5.46 28.56
CA PRO A 269 -10.97 -4.83 29.88
C PRO A 269 -9.62 -5.06 30.56
N ASP A 270 -9.20 -4.14 31.42
CA ASP A 270 -8.03 -4.34 32.30
C ASP A 270 -8.30 -5.43 33.36
N ASP A 271 -9.54 -5.46 33.88
CA ASP A 271 -9.96 -6.50 34.81
C ASP A 271 -10.02 -7.87 34.10
N LYS A 272 -9.08 -8.75 34.43
CA LYS A 272 -8.94 -10.10 33.87
C LYS A 272 -10.15 -11.00 34.16
N ARG A 273 -10.97 -10.67 35.15
CA ARG A 273 -12.23 -11.39 35.46
C ARG A 273 -13.33 -11.06 34.47
N LYS A 274 -13.26 -9.90 33.81
CA LYS A 274 -14.23 -9.49 32.78
C LYS A 274 -13.83 -10.05 31.42
N LYS A 275 -14.78 -10.65 30.71
CA LYS A 275 -14.56 -11.21 29.37
C LYS A 275 -14.30 -10.12 28.33
N VAL A 276 -13.53 -10.45 27.30
CA VAL A 276 -13.48 -9.65 26.07
C VAL A 276 -14.86 -9.67 25.42
N ARG A 277 -15.35 -8.52 24.96
CA ARG A 277 -16.65 -8.39 24.31
C ARG A 277 -16.52 -7.68 22.97
N GLU A 278 -17.32 -8.09 21.99
CA GLU A 278 -17.46 -7.34 20.74
C GLU A 278 -18.23 -6.04 21.03
N VAL A 279 -17.79 -4.94 20.44
CA VAL A 279 -18.39 -3.60 20.58
C VAL A 279 -18.55 -2.97 19.21
N ASP A 280 -19.46 -2.00 19.10
CA ASP A 280 -19.63 -1.23 17.87
C ASP A 280 -18.51 -0.19 17.67
N MET A 281 -18.63 0.64 16.63
CA MET A 281 -17.66 1.70 16.32
C MET A 281 -17.61 2.80 17.39
N LEU A 282 -18.66 2.91 18.23
CA LEU A 282 -18.82 3.86 19.33
C LEU A 282 -18.52 3.21 20.70
N GLU A 283 -17.97 1.99 20.70
CA GLU A 283 -17.56 1.23 21.88
C GLU A 283 -18.71 0.79 22.82
N ARG A 284 -19.94 0.75 22.28
CA ARG A 284 -21.13 0.32 23.03
C ARG A 284 -21.19 -1.20 23.15
#